data_AF-M0N5N3-F1
#
_entry.id   AF-M0N5N3-F1
#
_cell.length_a   1.000
_cell.length_b   1.000
_cell.length_c   1.000
_cell.angle_alpha   90.00
_cell.angle_beta   90.00
_cell.angle_gamma   90.00
#
_symmetry.space_group_name_H-M   'P 1'
#
loop_
_entity.id
_entity.type
_entity.pdbx_description
1 polymer ?
#
loop_
_entity_poly.entity_id
_entity_poly.type
_entity_poly.pdbx_seq_one_letter_code
_entity_poly.pdbx_strand_id
1 'polypeptide(L)'
;MERFDVTWRTLLSVIATIISIVALLWAIPHVETIVAPRHMVVVVAGYTLLLATSGYVVMSMLSLAGASVDEAEADTGSVIGKVENVLILTLTLLGAYTALGLVFTAKSIVRWQDISSGNTTYYLTGSVANVTYSLVFGIVLRRVLDTVA
;
A
#
# COMPACT_ATOMS: atom_id res chain seq x y z
N MET A 1 -18.08 -43.61 -12.36
CA MET A 1 -17.11 -43.17 -13.39
C MET A 1 -17.26 -41.66 -13.53
N GLU A 2 -16.54 -40.86 -12.75
CA GLU A 2 -16.75 -39.38 -12.73
C GLU A 2 -15.52 -38.60 -12.19
N ARG A 3 -14.32 -39.20 -12.25
CA ARG A 3 -13.10 -38.63 -11.65
C ARG A 3 -12.11 -38.06 -12.66
N PHE A 4 -12.39 -38.19 -13.97
CA PHE A 4 -11.48 -37.75 -15.04
C PHE A 4 -11.74 -36.31 -15.51
N ASP A 5 -12.95 -35.77 -15.34
CA ASP A 5 -13.30 -34.42 -15.84
C ASP A 5 -12.83 -33.27 -14.94
N VAL A 6 -12.65 -33.53 -13.64
CA VAL A 6 -12.19 -32.50 -12.69
C VAL A 6 -10.72 -32.16 -12.91
N THR A 7 -9.88 -33.16 -13.16
CA THR A 7 -8.42 -33.02 -13.30
C THR A 7 -8.03 -32.15 -14.49
N TRP A 8 -8.71 -32.32 -15.63
CA TRP A 8 -8.45 -31.54 -16.84
C TRP A 8 -8.83 -30.06 -16.67
N ARG A 9 -9.96 -29.79 -16.00
CA ARG A 9 -10.41 -28.41 -15.70
C ARG A 9 -9.47 -27.70 -14.72
N THR A 10 -8.94 -28.42 -13.73
CA THR A 10 -7.95 -27.88 -12.78
C THR A 10 -6.60 -27.60 -13.45
N LEU A 11 -6.15 -28.46 -14.35
CA LEU A 11 -4.93 -28.24 -15.13
C LEU A 11 -5.05 -27.01 -16.03
N LEU A 12 -6.19 -26.85 -16.72
CA LEU A 12 -6.47 -25.66 -17.53
C LEU A 12 -6.49 -24.37 -16.70
N SER A 13 -7.07 -24.39 -15.49
CA SER A 13 -7.07 -23.20 -14.62
C SER A 13 -5.67 -22.85 -14.10
N VAL A 14 -4.84 -23.86 -13.80
CA VAL A 14 -3.44 -23.63 -13.38
C VAL A 14 -2.63 -23.05 -14.53
N ILE A 15 -2.78 -23.57 -15.74
CA ILE A 15 -2.11 -23.05 -16.94
C ILE A 15 -2.57 -21.61 -17.23
N ALA A 16 -3.88 -21.34 -17.18
CA ALA A 16 -4.42 -20.00 -17.36
C ALA A 16 -3.88 -19.01 -16.30
N THR A 17 -3.70 -19.47 -15.06
CA THR A 17 -3.12 -18.66 -13.98
C THR A 17 -1.65 -18.36 -14.23
N ILE A 18 -0.86 -19.37 -14.63
CA ILE A 18 0.56 -19.20 -14.97
C ILE A 18 0.72 -18.25 -16.17
N ILE A 19 -0.09 -18.41 -17.21
CA ILE A 19 -0.10 -17.52 -18.38
C ILE A 19 -0.45 -16.09 -17.97
N SER A 20 -1.41 -15.92 -17.06
CA SER A 20 -1.81 -14.60 -16.56
C SER A 20 -0.68 -13.94 -15.77
N ILE A 21 0.04 -14.70 -14.93
CA ILE A 21 1.22 -14.20 -14.19
C ILE A 21 2.34 -13.83 -15.16
N VAL A 22 2.62 -14.66 -16.17
CA VAL A 22 3.67 -14.39 -17.17
C VAL A 22 3.30 -13.18 -18.04
N ALA A 23 2.04 -13.06 -18.47
CA ALA A 23 1.55 -11.90 -19.20
C ALA A 23 1.63 -10.62 -18.37
N LEU A 24 1.33 -10.69 -17.07
CA LEU A 24 1.48 -9.56 -16.15
C LEU A 24 2.94 -9.16 -15.97
N LEU A 25 3.86 -10.12 -15.82
CA LEU A 25 5.29 -9.86 -15.70
C LEU A 25 5.86 -9.25 -17.00
N TRP A 26 5.39 -9.71 -18.15
CA TRP A 26 5.78 -9.19 -19.46
C TRP A 26 5.20 -7.80 -19.77
N ALA A 27 4.00 -7.51 -19.25
CA ALA A 27 3.32 -6.23 -19.43
C ALA A 27 3.88 -5.08 -18.58
N ILE A 28 4.86 -5.33 -17.69
CA ILE A 28 5.54 -4.29 -16.92
C ILE A 28 6.71 -3.75 -17.76
N PRO A 29 6.59 -2.59 -18.44
CA PRO A 29 7.56 -2.17 -19.47
C PRO A 29 8.82 -1.50 -18.87
N HIS A 30 9.03 -1.56 -17.56
CA HIS A 30 9.93 -0.64 -16.83
C HIS A 30 10.82 -1.30 -15.77
N VAL A 31 11.06 -2.62 -15.84
CA VAL A 31 11.99 -3.28 -14.88
C VAL A 31 13.45 -2.86 -15.11
N GLU A 32 13.83 -2.54 -16.35
CA GLU A 32 15.22 -2.20 -16.69
C GLU A 32 15.64 -0.77 -16.28
N THR A 33 14.71 0.17 -16.09
CA THR A 33 15.02 1.57 -15.74
C THR A 33 15.17 1.82 -14.23
N ILE A 34 14.67 0.93 -13.38
CA ILE A 34 14.67 1.10 -11.90
C ILE A 34 16.03 0.81 -11.27
N VAL A 35 16.93 0.08 -11.96
CA VAL A 35 18.19 -0.43 -11.39
C VAL A 35 19.39 0.52 -11.58
N ALA A 36 19.20 1.70 -12.18
CA ALA A 36 20.29 2.67 -12.28
C ALA A 36 20.65 3.23 -10.87
N PRO A 37 21.94 3.38 -10.52
CA PRO A 37 22.36 3.81 -9.18
C PRO A 37 21.69 5.10 -8.68
N ARG A 38 21.42 6.04 -9.60
CA ARG A 38 20.74 7.31 -9.33
C ARG A 38 19.29 7.11 -8.87
N HIS A 39 18.55 6.18 -9.47
CA HIS A 39 17.17 5.87 -9.08
C HIS A 39 17.12 5.18 -7.72
N MET A 40 18.10 4.33 -7.41
CA MET A 40 18.17 3.61 -6.14
C MET A 40 18.33 4.57 -4.94
N VAL A 41 19.15 5.62 -5.09
CA VAL A 41 19.31 6.66 -4.06
C VAL A 41 18.00 7.40 -3.81
N VAL A 42 17.30 7.82 -4.87
CA VAL A 42 16.03 8.55 -4.77
C VAL A 42 14.94 7.67 -4.14
N VAL A 43 14.89 6.39 -4.50
CA VAL A 43 13.94 5.43 -3.92
C VAL A 43 14.21 5.25 -2.42
N VAL A 44 15.46 4.97 -2.02
CA VAL A 44 15.81 4.79 -0.60
C VAL A 44 15.55 6.07 0.21
N ALA A 45 15.89 7.23 -0.34
CA ALA A 45 15.58 8.52 0.27
C ALA A 45 14.06 8.72 0.42
N GLY A 46 13.29 8.36 -0.59
CA GLY A 46 11.83 8.42 -0.59
C GLY A 46 11.18 7.55 0.50
N TYR A 47 11.60 6.29 0.64
CA TYR A 47 11.14 5.41 1.72
C TYR A 47 11.49 5.96 3.09
N THR A 48 12.74 6.41 3.27
CA THR A 48 13.22 6.94 4.55
C THR A 48 12.45 8.21 4.94
N LEU A 49 12.26 9.12 3.98
CA LEU A 49 11.54 10.37 4.20
C LEU A 49 10.07 10.10 4.55
N LEU A 50 9.39 9.24 3.78
CA LEU A 50 7.99 8.89 4.05
C LEU A 50 7.81 8.31 5.46
N LEU A 51 8.66 7.37 5.86
CA LEU A 51 8.60 6.75 7.19
C LEU A 51 8.92 7.71 8.33
N ALA A 52 9.76 8.71 8.07
CA ALA A 52 10.10 9.74 9.06
C ALA A 52 8.98 10.79 9.24
N THR A 53 8.27 11.12 8.17
CA THR A 53 7.28 12.22 8.17
C THR A 53 5.84 11.76 8.39
N SER A 54 5.48 10.53 8.02
CA SER A 54 4.08 10.05 8.06
C SER A 54 3.47 10.12 9.46
N GLY A 55 4.22 9.73 10.49
CA GLY A 55 3.75 9.77 11.88
C GLY A 55 3.38 11.18 12.35
N TYR A 56 4.20 12.18 12.00
CA TYR A 56 3.91 13.58 12.33
C TYR A 56 2.64 14.08 11.64
N VAL A 57 2.46 13.76 10.35
CA VAL A 57 1.28 14.16 9.58
C VAL A 57 0.01 13.51 10.15
N VAL A 58 0.06 12.21 10.43
CA VAL A 58 -1.07 11.48 11.00
C VAL A 58 -1.45 12.03 12.38
N MET A 59 -0.47 12.25 13.26
CA MET A 59 -0.72 12.81 14.59
C MET A 59 -1.28 14.23 14.53
N SER A 60 -0.80 15.05 13.58
CA SER A 60 -1.35 16.39 13.34
C SER A 60 -2.83 16.33 12.92
N MET A 61 -3.19 15.42 12.01
CA MET A 61 -4.57 15.23 11.56
C MET A 61 -5.48 14.70 12.68
N LEU A 62 -4.98 13.79 13.51
CA LEU A 62 -5.70 13.29 14.69
C LEU A 62 -5.98 14.40 15.70
N SER A 63 -4.99 15.26 15.96
CA SER A 63 -5.16 16.43 16.83
C SER A 63 -6.20 17.41 16.29
N LEU A 64 -6.17 17.70 14.99
CA LEU A 64 -7.16 18.57 14.33
C LEU A 64 -8.58 17.99 14.37
N ALA A 65 -8.70 16.67 14.31
CA ALA A 65 -9.98 15.97 14.40
C ALA A 65 -10.49 15.84 15.84
N GLY A 66 -9.73 16.28 16.85
CA GLY A 66 -10.09 16.14 18.26
C GLY A 66 -10.14 14.69 18.73
N ALA A 67 -9.36 13.80 18.11
CA ALA A 67 -9.29 12.41 18.52
C ALA A 67 -8.64 12.30 19.92
N SER A 68 -9.28 11.58 20.83
CA SER A 68 -8.56 11.02 21.99
C SER A 68 -7.56 10.01 21.47
N VAL A 69 -6.35 9.95 22.01
CA VAL A 69 -5.37 8.93 21.62
C VAL A 69 -4.72 8.45 22.89
N ASP A 70 -4.90 7.18 23.23
CA ASP A 70 -4.13 6.58 24.31
C ASP A 70 -2.76 6.10 23.80
N GLU A 71 -1.84 5.84 24.72
CA GLU A 71 -0.45 5.51 24.39
C GLU A 71 -0.32 4.16 23.68
N ALA A 72 -1.17 3.18 24.04
CA ALA A 72 -1.14 1.84 23.43
C ALA A 72 -1.71 1.84 22.00
N GLU A 73 -2.78 2.63 21.77
CA GLU A 73 -3.34 2.91 20.45
C GLU A 73 -2.30 3.63 19.59
N ALA A 74 -1.65 4.67 20.12
CA ALA A 74 -0.60 5.41 19.40
C ALA A 74 0.55 4.50 18.96
N ASP A 75 1.06 3.66 19.84
CA ASP A 75 2.16 2.73 19.55
C ASP A 75 1.76 1.70 18.48
N THR A 76 0.60 1.07 18.66
CA THR A 76 0.08 0.08 17.71
C THR A 76 -0.18 0.71 16.34
N GLY A 77 -0.82 1.88 16.32
CA GLY A 77 -1.11 2.62 15.11
C GLY A 77 0.14 3.10 14.37
N SER A 78 1.19 3.51 15.10
CA SER A 78 2.48 3.92 14.51
C SER A 78 3.18 2.76 13.80
N VAL A 79 3.21 1.56 14.40
CA VAL A 79 3.81 0.38 13.78
C VAL A 79 3.02 -0.06 12.55
N ILE A 80 1.69 -0.16 12.66
CA ILE A 80 0.83 -0.53 11.52
C ILE A 80 0.97 0.52 10.40
N GLY A 81 0.97 1.81 10.76
CA GLY A 81 1.09 2.91 9.81
C GLY A 81 2.36 2.82 8.96
N LYS A 82 3.50 2.46 9.57
CA LYS A 82 4.77 2.26 8.86
C LYS A 82 4.70 1.12 7.85
N VAL A 83 4.09 -0.01 8.21
CA VAL A 83 3.91 -1.14 7.30
C VAL A 83 3.06 -0.73 6.09
N GLU A 84 2.01 0.05 6.32
CA GLU A 84 1.20 0.59 5.23
C GLU A 84 1.96 1.57 4.35
N ASN A 85 2.76 2.46 4.93
CA ASN A 85 3.56 3.40 4.15
C ASN A 85 4.44 2.67 3.14
N VAL A 86 5.10 1.58 3.58
CA VAL A 86 5.90 0.73 2.70
C VAL A 86 5.06 0.13 1.59
N LEU A 87 3.90 -0.46 1.94
CA LEU A 87 3.02 -1.10 0.96
C LEU A 87 2.46 -0.10 -0.06
N ILE A 88 1.96 1.04 0.40
CA ILE A 88 1.38 2.10 -0.44
C ILE A 88 2.44 2.66 -1.39
N LEU A 89 3.64 2.97 -0.87
CA LEU A 89 4.73 3.49 -1.69
C LEU A 89 5.16 2.46 -2.73
N THR A 90 5.31 1.20 -2.34
CA THR A 90 5.65 0.09 -3.25
C THR A 90 4.65 -0.02 -4.39
N LEU A 91 3.35 -0.13 -4.07
CA LEU A 91 2.30 -0.28 -5.08
C LEU A 91 2.18 0.96 -5.97
N THR A 92 2.40 2.16 -5.42
CA THR A 92 2.39 3.42 -6.18
C THR A 92 3.53 3.49 -7.19
N LEU A 93 4.75 3.12 -6.77
CA LEU A 93 5.92 3.06 -7.66
C LEU A 93 5.77 1.99 -8.75
N LEU A 94 5.14 0.86 -8.42
CA LEU A 94 4.77 -0.18 -9.40
C LEU A 94 3.58 0.20 -10.30
N GLY A 95 2.91 1.33 -10.03
CA GLY A 95 1.69 1.74 -10.74
C GLY A 95 0.48 0.85 -10.49
N ALA A 96 0.52 0.00 -9.47
CA ALA A 96 -0.51 -0.97 -9.12
C ALA A 96 -1.65 -0.33 -8.30
N TYR A 97 -2.26 0.74 -8.82
CA TYR A 97 -3.31 1.50 -8.11
C TYR A 97 -4.57 0.66 -7.85
N THR A 98 -4.89 -0.31 -8.70
CA THR A 98 -5.98 -1.26 -8.46
C THR A 98 -5.71 -2.13 -7.23
N ALA A 99 -4.49 -2.65 -7.09
CA ALA A 99 -4.09 -3.44 -5.92
C ALA A 99 -4.11 -2.59 -4.64
N LEU A 100 -3.70 -1.33 -4.74
CA LEU A 100 -3.79 -0.37 -3.64
C LEU A 100 -5.23 -0.19 -3.16
N GLY A 101 -6.19 -0.05 -4.08
CA GLY A 101 -7.61 0.05 -3.76
C GLY A 101 -8.16 -1.21 -3.07
N LEU A 102 -7.73 -2.40 -3.51
CA LEU A 102 -8.12 -3.67 -2.87
C LEU A 102 -7.58 -3.78 -1.44
N VAL A 103 -6.30 -3.44 -1.22
CA VAL A 103 -5.68 -3.43 0.10
C VAL A 103 -6.41 -2.46 1.04
N PHE A 104 -6.68 -1.24 0.56
CA PHE A 104 -7.39 -0.24 1.35
C PHE A 104 -8.81 -0.68 1.72
N THR A 105 -9.51 -1.32 0.78
CA THR A 105 -10.84 -1.88 1.01
C THR A 105 -10.78 -3.00 2.05
N ALA A 106 -9.85 -3.95 1.92
CA ALA A 106 -9.67 -5.04 2.87
C ALA A 106 -9.39 -4.52 4.29
N LYS A 107 -8.50 -3.52 4.41
CA LYS A 107 -8.23 -2.87 5.70
C LYS A 107 -9.48 -2.23 6.30
N SER A 108 -10.27 -1.52 5.48
CA SER A 108 -11.49 -0.84 5.93
C SER A 108 -12.54 -1.82 6.45
N ILE A 109 -12.62 -3.02 5.85
CA ILE A 109 -13.50 -4.10 6.30
C ILE A 109 -13.03 -4.66 7.66
N VAL A 110 -11.72 -4.94 7.80
CA VAL A 110 -11.17 -5.48 9.06
C VAL A 110 -11.36 -4.49 10.21
N ARG A 111 -11.10 -3.19 9.97
CA ARG A 111 -11.26 -2.13 10.97
C ARG A 111 -12.70 -1.67 11.20
N TRP A 112 -13.67 -2.20 10.44
CA TRP A 112 -15.08 -1.86 10.64
C TRP A 112 -15.56 -2.16 12.06
N GLN A 113 -15.06 -3.25 12.66
CA GLN A 113 -15.39 -3.64 14.02
C GLN A 113 -14.84 -2.63 15.05
N ASP A 114 -13.59 -2.19 14.90
CA ASP A 114 -12.95 -1.19 15.77
C ASP A 114 -13.62 0.18 15.66
N ILE A 115 -14.03 0.56 14.43
CA ILE A 115 -14.79 1.79 14.15
C ILE A 115 -16.16 1.75 14.84
N SER A 116 -16.81 0.59 14.91
CA SER A 116 -18.17 0.43 15.44
C SER A 116 -18.22 0.23 16.96
N SER A 117 -17.09 -0.08 17.60
CA SER A 117 -17.02 -0.46 19.02
C SER A 117 -16.08 0.40 19.87
N GLY A 118 -15.32 1.33 19.28
CA GLY A 118 -14.31 2.14 19.97
C GLY A 118 -14.16 3.57 19.42
N ASN A 119 -12.93 4.08 19.43
CA ASN A 119 -12.57 5.46 19.08
C ASN A 119 -12.58 5.70 17.56
N THR A 120 -13.78 5.81 16.99
CA THR A 120 -14.01 5.98 15.55
C THR A 120 -13.16 7.11 14.93
N THR A 121 -13.05 8.24 15.62
CA THR A 121 -12.29 9.40 15.14
C THR A 121 -10.82 9.05 14.96
N TYR A 122 -10.22 8.32 15.90
CA TYR A 122 -8.85 7.85 15.79
C TYR A 122 -8.67 6.88 14.62
N TYR A 123 -9.47 5.81 14.56
CA TYR A 123 -9.28 4.76 13.56
C TYR A 123 -9.56 5.24 12.13
N LEU A 124 -10.59 6.08 11.95
CA LEU A 124 -10.99 6.58 10.64
C LEU A 124 -10.04 7.67 10.16
N THR A 125 -9.84 8.72 10.97
CA THR A 125 -8.96 9.85 10.61
C THR A 125 -7.54 9.36 10.40
N GLY A 126 -7.02 8.51 11.29
CA GLY A 126 -5.66 7.97 11.18
C GLY A 126 -5.46 7.18 9.88
N SER A 127 -6.40 6.32 9.50
CA SER A 127 -6.28 5.53 8.25
C SER A 127 -6.35 6.41 7.02
N VAL A 128 -7.35 7.28 6.95
CA VAL A 128 -7.58 8.14 5.77
C VAL A 128 -6.44 9.13 5.61
N ALA A 129 -5.96 9.74 6.70
CA ALA A 129 -4.80 10.63 6.68
C ALA A 129 -3.54 9.90 6.23
N ASN A 130 -3.24 8.71 6.78
CA ASN A 130 -2.04 7.95 6.43
C ASN A 130 -2.04 7.56 4.94
N VAL A 131 -3.17 7.04 4.45
CA VAL A 131 -3.31 6.60 3.06
C VAL A 131 -3.21 7.78 2.11
N THR A 132 -3.91 8.88 2.40
CA THR A 132 -3.89 10.09 1.58
C THR A 132 -2.48 10.66 1.49
N TYR A 133 -1.80 10.83 2.62
CA TYR A 133 -0.45 11.35 2.67
C TYR A 133 0.54 10.47 1.89
N SER A 134 0.52 9.16 2.15
CA SER A 134 1.43 8.20 1.52
C SER A 134 1.23 8.12 0.01
N LEU A 135 -0.03 8.17 -0.45
CA LEU A 135 -0.35 8.12 -1.87
C LEU A 135 0.11 9.39 -2.58
N VAL A 136 -0.18 10.58 -2.03
CA VAL A 136 0.29 11.85 -2.59
C VAL A 136 1.82 11.88 -2.62
N PHE A 137 2.48 11.47 -1.54
CA PHE A 137 3.93 11.36 -1.48
C PHE A 137 4.47 10.43 -2.56
N GLY A 138 3.90 9.23 -2.70
CA GLY A 138 4.35 8.25 -3.68
C GLY A 138 4.17 8.71 -5.12
N ILE A 139 3.07 9.43 -5.43
CA ILE A 139 2.86 10.03 -6.75
C ILE A 139 3.91 11.10 -7.03
N VAL A 140 4.19 11.97 -6.06
CA VAL A 140 5.25 13.00 -6.19
C VAL A 140 6.61 12.35 -6.39
N LEU A 141 6.96 11.33 -5.59
CA LEU A 141 8.22 10.62 -5.71
C LEU A 141 8.36 9.96 -7.09
N ARG A 142 7.29 9.33 -7.59
CA ARG A 142 7.27 8.76 -8.94
C ARG A 142 7.54 9.81 -10.01
N ARG A 143 6.92 11.00 -9.91
CA ARG A 143 7.20 12.10 -10.85
C ARG A 143 8.63 12.60 -10.75
N VAL A 144 9.20 12.68 -9.55
CA VAL A 144 10.63 13.01 -9.38
C VAL A 144 11.50 11.97 -10.07
N LEU A 145 11.22 10.67 -9.87
CA LEU A 145 11.93 9.58 -10.54
C LEU A 145 11.87 9.70 -12.07
N ASP A 146 10.69 10.01 -12.63
CA ASP A 146 10.52 10.21 -14.07
C ASP A 146 11.34 11.41 -14.59
N THR A 147 11.54 12.47 -13.79
CA THR A 147 12.35 13.65 -14.18
C THR A 147 13.85 13.43 -14.07
N VAL A 148 14.28 12.48 -13.23
CA VAL A 148 15.71 12.14 -13.09
C VAL A 148 16.08 10.94 -13.93
N ALA A 149 15.18 10.37 -14.73
CA ALA A 149 15.45 9.27 -15.68
C ALA A 149 16.16 9.79 -16.93
#